data_AF-A0A836P157-F1
#
_entry.id   AF-A0A836P157-F1
#
_cell.length_a   1.000
_cell.length_b   1.000
_cell.length_c   1.000
_cell.angle_alpha   90.00
_cell.angle_beta   90.00
_cell.angle_gamma   90.00
#
_symmetry.space_group_name_H-M   'P 1'
#
loop_
_entity.id
_entity.type
_entity.pdbx_description
1 polymer ?
#
loop_
_entity_poly.entity_id
_entity_poly.type
_entity_poly.pdbx_seq_one_letter_code
_entity_poly.pdbx_strand_id
1 'polypeptide(L)'
;MSGGGRLVQPLLDVGGEHLTLEIGRKSLLTLRHVLGLRRLFAELGADIVHARSRLPAWLGGYALRGMPEATRPRFVTTVHGLNSPSRYSAVMTYGERVVCVSQTVRDYVRAHYPQTDPKRLRTIPRGVDIAQFPRRLQPDRRAHD
;
A
#
# COMPACT_ATOMS: atom_id res chain seq x y z
N MET A 1 5.76 -6.86 0.09
CA MET A 1 6.95 -6.50 -0.72
C MET A 1 7.59 -5.20 -0.21
N SER A 2 8.85 -5.28 0.24
CA SER A 2 9.69 -4.12 0.61
C SER A 2 11.17 -4.52 0.52
N GLY A 3 12.11 -3.59 0.74
CA GLY A 3 13.55 -3.88 0.79
C GLY A 3 14.03 -4.59 2.08
N GLY A 4 13.14 -5.27 2.81
CA GLY A 4 13.43 -5.88 4.11
C GLY A 4 13.33 -4.92 5.30
N GLY A 5 13.84 -5.35 6.46
CA GLY A 5 13.95 -4.54 7.69
C GLY A 5 13.30 -5.17 8.93
N ARG A 6 13.33 -4.44 10.06
CA ARG A 6 12.85 -4.90 11.39
C ARG A 6 11.40 -5.41 11.42
N LEU A 7 10.57 -5.01 10.45
CA LEU A 7 9.16 -5.40 10.36
C LEU A 7 8.92 -6.69 9.57
N VAL A 8 9.97 -7.32 9.03
CA VAL A 8 9.83 -8.61 8.32
C VAL A 8 9.50 -9.73 9.29
N GLN A 9 10.21 -9.85 10.40
CA GLN A 9 9.98 -10.93 11.36
C GLN A 9 8.55 -10.90 11.94
N PRO A 10 8.03 -9.75 12.44
CA PRO A 10 6.64 -9.68 12.88
C PRO A 10 5.61 -9.97 11.78
N LEU A 11 5.95 -9.76 10.50
CA LEU A 11 5.07 -10.10 9.39
C LEU A 11 5.01 -11.61 9.15
N LEU A 12 6.17 -12.28 9.20
CA LEU A 12 6.26 -13.73 9.10
C LEU A 12 5.57 -14.41 10.29
N ASP A 13 5.75 -13.87 11.49
CA ASP A 13 5.17 -14.42 12.73
C ASP A 13 3.63 -14.40 12.74
N VAL A 14 2.99 -13.49 11.98
CA VAL A 14 1.53 -13.46 11.79
C VAL A 14 1.05 -14.24 10.55
N GLY A 15 1.92 -15.08 9.96
CA GLY A 15 1.63 -15.89 8.78
C GLY A 15 1.66 -15.14 7.46
N GLY A 16 2.19 -13.92 7.43
CA GLY A 16 2.35 -13.14 6.21
C GLY A 16 3.65 -13.48 5.49
N GLU A 17 3.63 -13.72 4.19
CA GLU A 17 4.86 -13.91 3.42
C GLU A 17 5.51 -12.57 3.04
N HIS A 18 6.83 -12.48 3.21
CA HIS A 18 7.60 -11.31 2.79
C HIS A 18 8.41 -11.58 1.53
N LEU A 19 8.05 -10.88 0.46
CA LEU A 19 8.85 -10.84 -0.75
C LEU A 19 9.79 -9.64 -0.71
N THR A 20 11.08 -9.93 -0.56
CA THR A 20 12.12 -8.91 -0.66
C THR A 20 12.30 -8.52 -2.12
N LEU A 21 11.92 -7.28 -2.44
CA LEU A 21 12.30 -6.65 -3.69
C LEU A 21 13.46 -5.73 -3.36
N GLU A 22 14.62 -5.89 -4.00
CA GLU A 22 15.73 -4.94 -3.90
C GLU A 22 15.33 -3.60 -4.53
N ILE A 23 14.60 -2.78 -3.77
CA ILE A 23 14.10 -1.45 -4.15
C ILE A 23 15.23 -0.39 -4.03
N GLY A 24 16.49 -0.80 -4.23
CA GLY A 24 17.67 0.03 -3.98
C GLY A 24 18.19 0.81 -5.19
N ARG A 25 17.82 0.45 -6.42
CA ARG A 25 18.26 1.17 -7.63
C ARG A 25 17.07 1.45 -8.54
N LYS A 26 16.87 2.73 -8.88
CA LYS A 26 16.00 3.20 -9.97
C LYS A 26 16.50 2.62 -11.28
N SER A 27 16.18 1.36 -11.55
CA SER A 27 16.71 0.59 -12.67
C SER A 27 15.53 0.05 -13.46
N LEU A 28 15.66 0.03 -14.78
CA LEU A 28 14.71 -0.64 -15.70
C LEU A 28 14.48 -2.11 -15.32
N LEU A 29 15.40 -2.70 -14.54
CA LEU A 29 15.23 -3.99 -13.87
C LEU A 29 13.99 -4.06 -12.97
N THR A 30 13.41 -2.96 -12.52
CA THR A 30 12.17 -3.00 -11.73
C THR A 30 10.98 -3.51 -12.56
N LEU A 31 11.01 -3.36 -13.90
CA LEU A 31 9.99 -3.93 -14.79
C LEU A 31 10.05 -5.47 -14.84
N ARG A 32 11.22 -6.09 -14.60
CA ARG A 32 11.33 -7.56 -14.53
C ARG A 32 10.51 -8.13 -13.37
N HIS A 33 10.33 -7.35 -12.31
CA HIS A 33 9.48 -7.74 -11.17
C HIS A 33 8.01 -7.79 -11.54
N VAL A 34 7.55 -7.11 -12.60
CA VAL A 34 6.16 -7.20 -13.06
C VAL A 34 5.83 -8.62 -13.51
N LEU A 35 6.72 -9.26 -14.26
CA LEU A 35 6.53 -10.65 -14.71
C LEU A 35 6.59 -11.63 -13.54
N GLY A 36 7.54 -11.44 -12.61
CA GLY A 36 7.65 -12.27 -11.40
C GLY A 36 6.41 -12.15 -10.51
N LEU A 37 5.93 -10.92 -10.27
CA LEU A 37 4.70 -10.67 -9.51
C LEU A 37 3.48 -11.26 -10.19
N ARG A 38 3.40 -11.21 -11.52
CA ARG A 38 2.30 -11.82 -12.26
C ARG A 38 2.26 -13.34 -12.05
N ARG A 39 3.41 -14.01 -12.18
CA ARG A 39 3.53 -15.45 -11.95
C ARG A 39 3.13 -15.80 -10.52
N LEU A 40 3.69 -15.08 -9.56
CA LEU A 40 3.36 -15.23 -8.16
C LEU A 40 1.85 -15.08 -7.89
N PHE A 41 1.20 -14.03 -8.42
CA PHE A 41 -0.23 -13.83 -8.21
C PHE A 41 -1.06 -14.99 -8.76
N ALA A 42 -0.64 -15.58 -9.88
CA ALA A 42 -1.28 -16.76 -10.45
C ALA A 42 -1.00 -18.03 -9.62
N GLU A 43 0.25 -18.25 -9.19
CA GLU A 43 0.66 -19.39 -8.37
C GLU A 43 -0.02 -19.41 -7.01
N LEU A 44 -0.14 -18.24 -6.37
CA LEU A 44 -0.85 -18.08 -5.10
C LEU A 44 -2.38 -18.17 -5.24
N GLY A 45 -2.93 -18.10 -6.47
CA GLY A 45 -4.37 -17.99 -6.69
C GLY A 45 -4.97 -16.76 -6.00
N ALA A 46 -4.26 -15.63 -6.00
CA ALA A 46 -4.62 -14.48 -5.18
C ALA A 46 -5.97 -13.87 -5.59
N ASP A 47 -6.86 -13.65 -4.63
CA ASP A 47 -8.13 -12.95 -4.89
C ASP A 47 -7.98 -11.42 -4.88
N ILE A 48 -7.08 -10.91 -4.02
CA ILE A 48 -6.90 -9.48 -3.78
C ILE A 48 -5.42 -9.14 -3.72
N VAL A 49 -5.02 -8.10 -4.45
CA VAL A 49 -3.71 -7.46 -4.33
C VAL A 49 -3.88 -6.10 -3.69
N HIS A 50 -3.29 -5.93 -2.49
CA HIS A 50 -3.33 -4.68 -1.75
C HIS A 50 -1.98 -3.96 -1.75
N ALA A 51 -1.88 -2.85 -2.48
CA ALA A 51 -0.70 -1.99 -2.47
C ALA A 51 -0.79 -0.84 -1.44
N ARG A 52 0.20 -0.75 -0.56
CA ARG A 52 0.27 0.28 0.52
C ARG A 52 1.33 1.36 0.28
N SER A 53 2.01 1.35 -0.86
CA SER A 53 2.96 2.38 -1.27
C SER A 53 3.11 2.47 -2.80
N ARG A 54 3.67 3.58 -3.28
CA ARG A 54 3.63 3.99 -4.70
C ARG A 54 4.30 2.99 -5.66
N LEU A 55 5.52 2.56 -5.34
CA LEU A 55 6.25 1.64 -6.21
C LEU A 55 5.56 0.27 -6.32
N PRO A 56 5.19 -0.40 -5.20
CA PRO A 56 4.34 -1.59 -5.23
C PRO A 56 3.02 -1.40 -5.97
N ALA A 57 2.38 -0.23 -5.85
CA ALA A 57 1.13 0.03 -6.55
C ALA A 57 1.32 0.09 -8.07
N TRP A 58 2.41 0.69 -8.55
CA TRP A 58 2.76 0.65 -9.97
C TRP A 58 3.07 -0.77 -10.44
N LEU A 59 3.91 -1.49 -9.72
CA LEU A 59 4.31 -2.85 -10.09
C LEU A 59 3.13 -3.82 -10.08
N GLY A 60 2.33 -3.81 -9.01
CA GLY A 60 1.11 -4.60 -8.88
C GLY A 60 0.10 -4.25 -9.96
N GLY A 61 -0.15 -2.95 -10.19
CA GLY A 61 -1.05 -2.50 -11.26
C GLY A 61 -0.62 -2.97 -12.64
N TYR A 62 0.67 -2.90 -12.97
CA TYR A 62 1.18 -3.43 -14.25
C TYR A 62 1.12 -4.96 -14.33
N ALA A 63 1.37 -5.66 -13.22
CA ALA A 63 1.30 -7.12 -13.19
C ALA A 63 -0.12 -7.60 -13.48
N LEU A 64 -1.11 -7.04 -12.77
CA LEU A 64 -2.53 -7.33 -12.91
C LEU A 64 -3.06 -7.01 -14.31
N ARG A 65 -2.67 -5.88 -14.90
CA ARG A 65 -3.11 -5.50 -16.26
C ARG A 65 -2.76 -6.54 -17.33
N GLY A 66 -1.68 -7.29 -17.14
CA GLY A 66 -1.29 -8.36 -18.05
C GLY A 66 -1.80 -9.75 -17.68
N MET A 67 -2.70 -9.87 -16.70
CA MET A 67 -3.38 -11.14 -16.35
C MET A 67 -4.71 -11.25 -17.08
N PRO A 68 -5.17 -12.46 -17.45
CA PRO A 68 -6.51 -12.70 -17.96
C PRO A 68 -7.57 -12.22 -16.96
N GLU A 69 -8.66 -11.61 -17.44
CA GLU A 69 -9.70 -11.03 -16.57
C GLU A 69 -10.33 -12.07 -15.63
N ALA A 70 -10.54 -13.30 -16.13
CA ALA A 70 -11.13 -14.40 -15.35
C ALA A 70 -10.30 -14.83 -14.13
N THR A 71 -8.98 -14.59 -14.14
CA THR A 71 -8.07 -15.01 -13.06
C THR A 71 -7.35 -13.83 -12.42
N ARG A 72 -7.75 -12.60 -12.75
CA ARG A 72 -7.09 -11.38 -12.27
C ARG A 72 -7.55 -11.05 -10.85
N PRO A 73 -6.64 -10.95 -9.88
CA PRO A 73 -6.97 -10.45 -8.54
C PRO A 73 -7.55 -9.05 -8.57
N ARG A 74 -8.44 -8.75 -7.62
CA ARG A 74 -8.98 -7.40 -7.40
C ARG A 74 -7.91 -6.49 -6.83
N PHE A 75 -7.91 -5.22 -7.23
CA PHE A 75 -6.84 -4.29 -6.82
C PHE A 75 -7.32 -3.29 -5.77
N VAL A 76 -6.60 -3.22 -4.64
CA VAL A 76 -6.86 -2.29 -3.54
C VAL A 76 -5.61 -1.48 -3.23
N THR A 77 -5.78 -0.20 -2.92
CA THR A 77 -4.68 0.67 -2.48
C THR A 77 -4.99 1.32 -1.14
N THR A 78 -3.94 1.68 -0.37
CA THR A 78 -4.10 2.55 0.81
C THR A 78 -3.24 3.79 0.73
N VAL A 79 -3.86 4.96 0.91
CA VAL A 79 -3.19 6.24 1.06
C VAL A 79 -2.98 6.51 2.55
N HIS A 80 -1.71 6.54 2.98
CA HIS A 80 -1.34 6.72 4.40
C HIS A 80 -1.11 8.19 4.81
N GLY A 81 -0.95 9.11 3.86
CA GLY A 81 -0.59 10.48 4.18
C GLY A 81 -0.63 11.42 2.98
N LEU A 82 -0.26 12.67 3.26
CA LEU A 82 -0.35 13.81 2.35
C LEU A 82 0.90 13.89 1.46
N ASN A 83 1.22 12.80 0.77
CA ASN A 83 2.37 12.77 -0.14
C ASN A 83 2.21 13.84 -1.22
N SER A 84 3.31 14.48 -1.64
CA SER A 84 3.29 15.50 -2.70
C SER A 84 2.52 15.01 -3.93
N PRO A 85 1.54 15.80 -4.41
CA PRO A 85 0.74 15.45 -5.57
C PRO A 85 1.64 15.31 -6.78
N SER A 86 1.51 14.19 -7.48
CA SER A 86 2.21 13.94 -8.73
C SER A 86 1.52 12.81 -9.48
N ARG A 87 1.86 12.65 -10.77
CA ARG A 87 1.47 11.48 -11.56
C ARG A 87 1.97 10.18 -10.94
N TYR A 88 3.16 10.22 -10.33
CA TYR A 88 3.73 9.07 -9.64
C TYR A 88 2.91 8.70 -8.40
N SER A 89 2.48 9.68 -7.61
CA SER A 89 1.63 9.48 -6.43
C SER A 89 0.18 9.10 -6.81
N ALA A 90 -0.30 9.48 -8.00
CA ALA A 90 -1.66 9.22 -8.48
C ALA A 90 -1.98 7.71 -8.56
N VAL A 91 -0.97 6.86 -8.73
CA VAL A 91 -1.17 5.39 -8.73
C VAL A 91 -1.90 4.87 -7.50
N MET A 92 -1.76 5.57 -6.36
CA MET A 92 -2.42 5.19 -5.13
C MET A 92 -3.95 5.37 -5.20
N THR A 93 -4.48 6.01 -6.24
CA THR A 93 -5.92 6.17 -6.47
C THR A 93 -6.47 5.20 -7.53
N TYR A 94 -5.62 4.34 -8.10
CA TYR A 94 -6.00 3.44 -9.21
C TYR A 94 -6.65 2.14 -8.74
N GLY A 95 -6.66 1.87 -7.43
CA GLY A 95 -7.38 0.74 -6.86
C GLY A 95 -8.88 0.80 -7.19
N GLU A 96 -9.49 -0.37 -7.30
CA GLU A 96 -10.95 -0.51 -7.36
C GLU A 96 -11.59 -0.03 -6.05
N ARG A 97 -10.85 -0.20 -4.95
CA ARG A 97 -11.08 0.48 -3.68
C ARG A 97 -9.79 1.16 -3.23
N VAL A 98 -9.95 2.39 -2.73
CA VAL A 98 -8.86 3.22 -2.22
C VAL A 98 -9.16 3.51 -0.76
N VAL A 99 -8.37 2.92 0.12
CA VAL A 99 -8.47 3.16 1.56
C VAL A 99 -7.74 4.45 1.91
N CYS A 100 -8.44 5.38 2.56
CA CYS A 100 -7.88 6.58 3.16
C CYS A 100 -7.79 6.36 4.66
N VAL A 101 -6.61 6.56 5.26
CA VAL A 101 -6.43 6.31 6.71
C VAL A 101 -7.09 7.35 7.62
N SER A 102 -7.62 8.43 7.04
CA SER A 102 -8.35 9.47 7.75
C SER A 102 -9.23 10.26 6.78
N GLN A 103 -10.16 11.05 7.34
CA GLN A 103 -10.94 11.99 6.55
C GLN A 103 -10.05 13.05 5.89
N THR A 104 -9.03 13.55 6.58
CA THR A 104 -8.05 14.49 6.03
C THR A 104 -7.36 13.93 4.78
N VAL A 105 -6.97 12.65 4.79
CA VAL A 105 -6.37 12.01 3.62
C VAL A 105 -7.39 11.84 2.50
N ARG A 106 -8.64 11.50 2.82
CA ARG A 106 -9.71 11.41 1.83
C ARG A 106 -9.93 12.74 1.13
N ASP A 107 -10.03 13.82 1.88
CA ASP A 107 -10.25 15.16 1.34
C ASP A 107 -9.03 15.64 0.54
N TYR A 108 -7.82 15.33 0.99
CA TYR A 108 -6.60 15.58 0.24
C TYR A 108 -6.58 14.87 -1.12
N VAL A 109 -7.01 13.60 -1.18
CA VAL A 109 -7.12 12.86 -2.46
C VAL A 109 -8.17 13.52 -3.36
N ARG A 110 -9.32 13.91 -2.82
CA ARG A 110 -10.37 14.57 -3.62
C ARG A 110 -9.92 15.91 -4.19
N ALA A 111 -9.15 16.69 -3.43
CA ALA A 111 -8.64 17.98 -3.87
C ALA A 111 -7.58 17.86 -4.97
N HIS A 112 -6.66 16.90 -4.85
CA HIS A 112 -5.51 16.79 -5.75
C HIS A 112 -5.69 15.81 -6.90
N TYR A 113 -6.67 14.90 -6.80
CA TYR A 113 -7.02 13.90 -7.79
C TYR A 113 -8.53 13.90 -8.05
N PRO A 114 -9.09 15.01 -8.57
CA PRO A 114 -10.55 15.17 -8.73
C PRO A 114 -11.18 14.15 -9.68
N GLN A 115 -10.38 13.54 -10.56
CA GLN A 115 -10.80 12.47 -11.47
C GLN A 115 -11.05 11.12 -10.76
N THR A 116 -10.63 10.97 -9.50
CA THR A 116 -10.88 9.75 -8.73
C THR A 116 -12.35 9.69 -8.31
N ASP A 117 -13.06 8.66 -8.78
CA ASP A 117 -14.45 8.40 -8.38
C ASP A 117 -14.57 8.35 -6.85
N PRO A 118 -15.33 9.27 -6.22
CA PRO A 118 -15.53 9.30 -4.78
C PRO A 118 -16.10 7.99 -4.21
N LYS A 119 -16.85 7.21 -5.01
CA LYS A 119 -17.39 5.92 -4.61
C LYS A 119 -16.32 4.85 -4.40
N ARG A 120 -15.09 5.05 -4.88
CA ARG A 120 -13.94 4.16 -4.61
C ARG A 120 -13.24 4.46 -3.28
N LEU A 121 -13.38 5.68 -2.76
CA LEU A 121 -12.70 6.12 -1.54
C LEU A 121 -13.41 5.57 -0.30
N ARG A 122 -12.66 4.91 0.60
CA ARG A 122 -13.16 4.39 1.88
C ARG A 122 -12.26 4.88 3.00
N THR A 123 -12.81 5.62 3.96
CA THR A 123 -12.06 6.03 5.15
C THR A 123 -12.03 4.86 6.14
N ILE A 124 -10.85 4.34 6.44
CA ILE A 124 -10.65 3.32 7.47
C ILE A 124 -9.56 3.84 8.42
N PRO A 125 -9.95 4.39 9.59
CA PRO A 125 -8.99 4.89 10.57
C PRO A 125 -8.01 3.80 11.01
N ARG A 126 -6.74 4.14 11.21
CA ARG A 126 -5.80 3.19 11.81
C ARG A 126 -6.17 2.95 13.28
N GLY A 127 -6.30 1.69 13.65
CA GLY A 127 -6.36 1.30 15.05
C GLY A 127 -5.02 1.58 15.73
N VAL A 128 -5.09 1.98 16.99
CA VAL A 128 -3.96 2.07 17.91
C VAL A 128 -4.28 1.18 19.11
N ASP A 129 -3.31 0.39 19.56
CA ASP A 129 -3.45 -0.35 20.80
C ASP A 129 -3.41 0.64 21.97
N ILE A 130 -4.59 0.94 22.54
CA ILE A 130 -4.74 1.92 23.61
C ILE A 130 -3.97 1.46 24.88
N ALA A 131 -3.78 0.16 25.08
CA ALA A 131 -3.04 -0.36 26.22
C ALA A 131 -1.54 0.01 26.18
N GLN A 132 -0.98 0.22 24.97
CA GLN A 132 0.40 0.68 24.79
C GLN A 132 0.56 2.20 25.00
N PHE A 133 -0.55 2.95 24.99
CA PHE A 133 -0.57 4.41 25.17
C PHE A 133 -1.52 4.80 26.31
N PRO A 134 -1.24 4.38 27.56
CA PRO A 134 -2.06 4.76 28.70
C PRO A 134 -2.07 6.29 28.85
N ARG A 135 -3.25 6.87 29.06
CA ARG A 135 -3.37 8.32 29.28
C ARG A 135 -2.54 8.71 30.50
N ARG A 136 -1.51 9.52 30.30
CA ARG A 136 -0.71 10.12 31.38
C ARG A 136 -1.01 11.61 31.49
N LEU A 137 -1.04 12.11 32.72
CA LEU A 137 -1.29 13.52 33.05
C LEU A 137 -0.13 14.45 32.66
N GLN A 138 1.06 13.90 32.40
CA GLN A 138 2.24 14.66 32.00
C GLN A 138 2.87 14.04 30.74
N PRO A 139 3.49 14.84 29.86
CA PRO A 139 4.22 14.34 28.69
C PRO A 139 5.28 13.32 29.12
N ASP A 140 5.35 12.19 28.42
CA ASP A 140 6.37 11.19 28.71
C ASP A 140 7.75 11.74 28.32
N ARG A 141 8.66 11.89 29.29
CA ARG A 141 10.00 12.45 29.07
C ARG A 141 10.84 11.63 28.07
N ARG A 142 10.45 10.38 27.80
CA ARG A 142 11.08 9.49 26.82
C ARG A 142 10.65 9.73 25.36
N ALA A 143 9.72 10.66 25.11
CA ALA A 143 9.25 10.96 23.74
C ALA A 143 10.21 11.85 22.94
N HIS A 144 11.35 12.26 23.52
CA HIS A 144 12.34 13.17 22.92
C HIS A 144 13.61 12.49 22.40
N ASP A 145 13.74 11.17 22.52
CA ASP A 145 14.85 10.37 21.97
C ASP A 145 14.37 9.51 20.78
#